data_AF-A0A0F8VRB2-F1
#
_entry.id   AF-A0A0F8VRB2-F1
#
_cell.length_a   1.000
_cell.length_b   1.000
_cell.length_c   1.000
_cell.angle_alpha   90.00
_cell.angle_beta   90.00
_cell.angle_gamma   90.00
#
_symmetry.space_group_name_H-M   'P 1'
#
loop_
_entity.id
_entity.type
_entity.pdbx_description
1 polymer ?
#
loop_
_entity_poly.entity_id
_entity_poly.type
_entity_poly.pdbx_seq_one_letter_code
_entity_poly.pdbx_strand_id
1 'polypeptide(L)' 'MATLAGANIYIDGILVGTTNSAGQLVISGLTAGTHTIEATKVGYTPDSTTFTAGVDTSISLRLTVV' A
#
# COMPACT_ATOMS: atom_id res chain seq x y z
N MET A 1 -10.45 -7.29 11.41
CA MET A 1 -9.79 -6.25 10.59
C MET A 1 -10.34 -6.40 9.19
N ALA A 2 -10.97 -5.37 8.63
CA ALA A 2 -11.54 -5.47 7.28
C ALA A 2 -10.41 -5.48 6.25
N THR A 3 -10.30 -6.57 5.51
CA THR A 3 -9.35 -6.71 4.40
C THR A 3 -9.86 -5.93 3.20
N LEU A 4 -9.11 -4.92 2.75
CA LEU A 4 -9.56 -4.03 1.70
C LEU A 4 -9.06 -4.49 0.32
N ALA A 5 -9.91 -5.17 -0.43
CA ALA A 5 -9.59 -5.61 -1.79
C ALA A 5 -9.75 -4.50 -2.82
N GLY A 6 -8.89 -4.46 -3.83
CA GLY A 6 -8.96 -3.52 -4.95
C GLY A 6 -8.62 -2.08 -4.57
N ALA A 7 -7.76 -1.88 -3.56
CA ALA A 7 -7.14 -0.58 -3.31
C ALA A 7 -5.92 -0.42 -4.22
N ASN A 8 -5.79 0.73 -4.87
CA ASN A 8 -4.62 1.09 -5.65
C ASN A 8 -3.47 1.43 -4.70
N ILE A 9 -2.33 0.79 -4.89
CA ILE A 9 -1.12 1.03 -4.11
C ILE A 9 -0.13 1.76 -5.00
N TYR A 10 0.37 2.88 -4.51
CA TYR A 10 1.39 3.71 -5.10
C TYR A 10 2.65 3.63 -4.24
N ILE A 11 3.81 3.55 -4.87
CA ILE A 11 5.10 3.69 -4.20
C ILE A 11 5.85 4.83 -4.86
N ASP A 12 6.27 5.82 -4.07
CA ASP A 12 6.91 7.06 -4.54
C ASP A 12 6.10 7.76 -5.65
N GLY A 13 4.76 7.67 -5.57
CA GLY A 13 3.84 8.20 -6.56
C GLY A 13 3.62 7.33 -7.80
N ILE A 14 4.28 6.17 -7.91
CA ILE A 14 4.11 5.23 -9.02
C ILE A 14 3.12 4.14 -8.63
N LEU A 15 2.08 3.93 -9.43
CA LEU A 15 1.14 2.82 -9.23
C LEU A 15 1.85 1.48 -9.41
N VAL A 16 2.00 0.72 -8.33
CA VAL A 16 2.68 -0.58 -8.33
C VAL A 16 1.71 -1.75 -8.48
N GLY A 17 0.44 -1.55 -8.13
CA GLY A 17 -0.58 -2.57 -8.27
C GLY A 17 -1.80 -2.31 -7.40
N THR A 18 -2.62 -3.34 -7.24
CA THR A 18 -3.85 -3.29 -6.44
C THR A 18 -3.88 -4.40 -5.41
N THR A 19 -4.45 -4.15 -4.24
CA THR A 19 -4.61 -5.18 -3.21
C THR A 19 -5.55 -6.29 -3.67
N ASN A 20 -5.23 -7.54 -3.33
CA ASN A 20 -6.04 -8.71 -3.64
C ASN A 20 -7.28 -8.81 -2.74
N SER A 21 -8.10 -9.87 -2.91
CA SER A 21 -9.29 -10.14 -2.10
C SER A 21 -9.05 -10.20 -0.58
N ALA A 22 -7.82 -10.48 -0.16
CA ALA A 22 -7.37 -10.50 1.23
C ALA A 22 -6.78 -9.16 1.69
N GLY A 23 -6.85 -8.11 0.88
CA GLY A 23 -6.30 -6.78 1.19
C GLY A 23 -4.77 -6.74 1.21
N GLN A 24 -4.12 -7.68 0.53
CA GLN A 24 -2.67 -7.82 0.49
C GLN A 24 -2.15 -7.56 -0.92
N LEU A 25 -0.98 -6.94 -1.01
CA LEU A 25 -0.22 -6.80 -2.25
C LEU A 25 1.23 -7.18 -1.94
N VAL A 26 1.78 -8.11 -2.73
CA VAL A 26 3.18 -8.51 -2.64
C VAL A 26 3.93 -7.84 -3.79
N ILE A 27 4.98 -7.11 -3.44
CA ILE A 27 5.81 -6.37 -4.39
C ILE A 27 7.23 -6.92 -4.26
N SER A 28 7.77 -7.42 -5.37
CA SER A 28 9.14 -7.92 -5.45
C SER A 28 9.98 -7.00 -6.31
N GLY A 29 11.26 -6.86 -5.98
CA GLY A 29 12.21 -6.07 -6.77
C GLY A 29 12.24 -4.57 -6.40
N LEU A 30 11.72 -4.20 -5.22
CA LEU A 30 11.91 -2.86 -4.71
C LEU A 30 13.34 -2.69 -4.22
N THR A 31 14.02 -1.63 -4.67
CA THR A 31 15.37 -1.26 -4.21
C THR A 31 15.36 -1.05 -2.70
N ALA A 32 16.44 -1.42 -2.01
CA ALA A 32 16.56 -1.13 -0.59
C ALA A 32 16.71 0.39 -0.38
N GLY A 33 15.87 0.97 0.48
CA GLY A 33 15.82 2.42 0.68
C GLY A 33 14.51 2.86 1.32
N THR A 34 14.39 4.15 1.65
CA THR A 34 13.15 4.74 2.14
C THR A 34 12.22 5.02 0.97
N HIS A 35 11.03 4.46 1.02
CA HIS A 35 9.99 4.59 0.03
C HIS A 35 8.70 5.07 0.69
N THR A 36 7.89 5.82 -0.05
CA THR A 36 6.57 6.27 0.42
C THR A 36 5.51 5.39 -0.22
N ILE A 37 4.76 4.64 0.57
CA ILE A 37 3.61 3.88 0.09
C ILE A 37 2.33 4.68 0.33
N GLU A 38 1.46 4.73 -0.67
CA GLU A 38 0.14 5.34 -0.59
C GLU A 38 -0.90 4.35 -1.09
N ALA A 39 -2.00 4.21 -0.36
CA ALA A 39 -3.11 3.36 -0.71
C ALA A 39 -4.36 4.19 -0.94
N THR A 40 -4.95 4.09 -2.12
CA THR A 40 -6.13 4.86 -2.51
C THR A 40 -7.23 3.95 -3.03
N LYS A 41 -8.49 4.29 -2.75
CA LYS A 41 -9.64 3.56 -3.27
C LYS A 41 -10.84 4.49 -3.39
N VAL A 42 -11.63 4.31 -4.45
CA VAL A 42 -12.88 5.06 -4.64
C VAL A 42 -13.81 4.84 -3.44
N GLY A 43 -14.28 5.93 -2.83
CA GLY A 43 -15.12 5.90 -1.64
C GLY A 43 -14.37 5.74 -0.31
N TYR A 44 -13.03 5.79 -0.34
CA TYR A 44 -12.19 5.74 0.86
C TYR A 44 -11.19 6.90 0.87
N THR A 45 -10.86 7.38 2.06
CA THR A 45 -9.78 8.33 2.30
C THR A 45 -8.46 7.65 2.00
N PRO A 46 -7.61 8.24 1.15
CA PRO A 46 -6.28 7.71 0.89
C PRO A 46 -5.42 7.77 2.15
N ASP A 47 -4.59 6.76 2.33
CA ASP A 47 -3.67 6.67 3.47
C ASP A 47 -2.24 6.46 2.94
N SER A 48 -1.27 7.11 3.55
CA SER A 48 0.12 7.08 3.10
C SER A 48 1.08 6.93 4.27
N THR A 49 2.10 6.10 4.10
CA THR A 49 3.15 5.93 5.10
C THR A 49 4.52 5.76 4.44
N THR A 50 5.58 6.04 5.17
CA THR A 50 6.95 5.81 4.71
C THR A 50 7.49 4.54 5.34
N PHE A 51 8.26 3.79 4.56
CA PHE A 51 8.87 2.54 5.00
C PHE A 51 10.24 2.36 4.37
N THR A 52 11.05 1.51 4.97
CA THR A 52 12.38 1.18 4.45
C THR A 52 12.37 -0.19 3.81
N ALA A 53 12.35 -0.26 2.48
CA ALA A 53 12.44 -1.51 1.76
C ALA A 53 13.75 -2.23 2.09
N GLY A 54 13.66 -3.53 2.40
CA GLY A 54 14.78 -4.35 2.87
C GLY A 54 14.92 -4.43 4.39
N VAL A 55 14.28 -3.53 5.14
CA VAL A 55 14.15 -3.62 6.61
C VAL A 55 12.70 -3.95 6.97
N ASP A 56 11.78 -3.10 6.50
CA ASP A 56 10.35 -3.28 6.68
C ASP A 56 9.84 -4.31 5.67
N THR A 57 9.47 -5.47 6.19
CA THR A 57 8.93 -6.61 5.42
C THR A 57 7.41 -6.62 5.38
N SER A 58 6.75 -5.84 6.24
CA SER A 58 5.29 -5.80 6.36
C SER A 58 4.84 -4.44 6.85
N ILE A 59 3.92 -3.83 6.10
CA ILE A 59 3.34 -2.52 6.41
C ILE A 59 1.83 -2.67 6.41
N SER A 60 1.18 -2.01 7.35
CA SER A 60 -0.27 -2.00 7.45
C SER A 60 -0.79 -0.58 7.25
N LEU A 61 -1.55 -0.38 6.17
CA LEU A 61 -2.28 0.85 5.89
C LEU A 61 -3.75 0.67 6.25
N ARG A 62 -4.41 1.75 6.67
CA ARG A 62 -5.81 1.72 7.09
C ARG A 62 -6.60 2.79 6.35
N LEU A 63 -7.27 2.38 5.28
CA LEU A 63 -8.22 3.25 4.61
C LEU A 63 -9.51 3.36 5.41
N THR A 64 -10.01 4.58 5.53
CA THR A 64 -11.30 4.89 6.16
C THR A 64 -12.31 5.22 5.07
N VAL A 65 -13.55 4.75 5.17
CA VAL A 65 -14.62 5.12 4.23
C VAL A 65 -14.90 6.62 4.35
N VAL A 66 -15.08 7.30 3.21
CA VAL A 66 -15.47 8.72 3.15
C VAL A 66 -16.96 8.88 3.45
#